data_AF-A0A2N7L7V9-F1
#
_entry.id   AF-A0A2N7L7V9-F1
#
_cell.length_a   1.000
_cell.length_b   1.000
_cell.length_c   1.000
_cell.angle_alpha   90.00
_cell.angle_beta   90.00
_cell.angle_gamma   90.00
#
_symmetry.space_group_name_H-M   'P 1'
#
loop_
_entity.id
_entity.type
_entity.pdbx_description
1 polymer ?
#
loop_
_entity_poly.entity_id
_entity_poly.type
_entity_poly.pdbx_seq_one_letter_code
_entity_poly.pdbx_strand_id
1 'polypeptide(L)'
;MNIDFFSLSQDARTSLLNAVHALSTLGTYSEGQHRTATTPFLDTINVSLLSIQMETANWNNKLYEIIHSEIPSGYFDEESAHVLVDADAFSRSAEEMLRIQSEATFNSKDIKLATDVLSVIGQLKVAVFKLRKSIENVIKLEMRMQGAESVDEASFDAMADALTSVRKSKTPTVLH
;
A
#
# COMPACT_ATOMS: atom_id res chain seq x y z
N MET A 1 -6.23 22.07 -4.32
CA MET A 1 -4.88 21.52 -4.11
C MET A 1 -4.86 20.19 -4.86
N ASN A 2 -4.31 20.17 -6.07
CA ASN A 2 -4.18 18.93 -6.85
C ASN A 2 -3.14 18.07 -6.15
N ILE A 3 -3.58 16.99 -5.53
CA ILE A 3 -2.69 15.88 -5.20
C ILE A 3 -2.25 15.31 -6.56
N ASP A 4 -1.02 15.62 -6.95
CA ASP A 4 -0.38 15.09 -8.16
C ASP A 4 0.10 13.67 -7.86
N PHE A 5 0.04 12.76 -8.83
CA PHE A 5 0.57 11.40 -8.72
C PHE A 5 2.02 11.39 -8.23
N PHE A 6 2.80 12.44 -8.52
CA PHE A 6 4.13 12.60 -7.96
C PHE A 6 4.14 12.53 -6.43
N SER A 7 3.29 13.31 -5.76
CA SER A 7 3.20 13.33 -4.30
C SER A 7 2.76 11.98 -3.71
N LEU A 8 1.71 11.38 -4.28
CA LEU A 8 1.23 10.05 -3.88
C LEU A 8 2.31 8.97 -4.01
N SER A 9 3.10 9.04 -5.07
CA SER A 9 4.20 8.11 -5.31
C SER A 9 5.34 8.31 -4.32
N GLN A 10 5.69 9.55 -3.96
CA GLN A 10 6.72 9.81 -2.95
C GLN A 10 6.28 9.38 -1.54
N ASP A 11 5.03 9.62 -1.17
CA ASP A 11 4.49 9.24 0.14
C ASP A 11 4.40 7.70 0.26
N ALA A 12 3.93 7.03 -0.80
CA ALA A 12 3.94 5.57 -0.90
C ALA A 12 5.37 5.01 -0.80
N ARG A 13 6.31 5.57 -1.57
CA ARG A 13 7.73 5.17 -1.54
C ARG A 13 8.32 5.29 -0.14
N THR A 14 8.10 6.43 0.52
CA THR A 14 8.60 6.69 1.87
C THR A 14 8.03 5.69 2.87
N SER A 15 6.71 5.46 2.84
CA SER A 15 6.03 4.51 3.73
C SER A 15 6.51 3.06 3.51
N LEU A 16 6.74 2.68 2.26
CA LEU A 16 7.27 1.36 1.89
C LEU A 16 8.73 1.17 2.32
N LEU A 17 9.59 2.18 2.17
CA LEU A 17 10.96 2.15 2.69
C LEU A 17 10.97 2.00 4.20
N ASN A 18 10.13 2.76 4.90
CA ASN A 18 9.99 2.68 6.35
C ASN A 18 9.52 1.30 6.80
N ALA A 19 8.61 0.66 6.06
CA ALA A 19 8.17 -0.71 6.34
C ALA A 19 9.29 -1.74 6.16
N VAL A 20 10.05 -1.66 5.05
CA VAL A 20 11.22 -2.50 4.80
C VAL A 20 12.26 -2.31 5.90
N HIS A 21 12.56 -1.06 6.27
CA HIS A 21 13.50 -0.77 7.33
C HIS A 21 13.01 -1.30 8.69
N ALA A 22 11.73 -1.07 9.04
CA ALA A 22 11.13 -1.56 10.28
C ALA A 22 11.27 -3.07 10.41
N LEU A 23 11.00 -3.83 9.34
CA LEU A 23 11.17 -5.29 9.37
C LEU A 23 12.63 -5.69 9.56
N SER A 24 13.57 -4.99 8.92
CA SER A 24 15.01 -5.27 9.07
C SER A 24 15.53 -5.11 10.50
N THR A 25 14.91 -4.22 11.30
CA THR A 25 15.28 -4.03 12.72
C THR A 25 14.91 -5.23 13.61
N LEU A 26 14.07 -6.16 13.14
CA LEU A 26 13.74 -7.36 13.93
C LEU A 26 14.99 -8.18 14.28
N GLY A 27 15.96 -8.25 13.37
CA GLY A 27 17.22 -8.95 13.59
C GLY A 27 18.05 -8.36 14.74
N THR A 28 18.04 -7.03 14.89
CA THR A 28 18.81 -6.32 15.92
C THR A 28 18.21 -6.47 17.32
N TYR A 29 16.92 -6.79 17.42
CA TYR A 29 16.22 -6.99 18.70
C TYR A 29 16.24 -8.46 19.17
N SER A 30 16.74 -9.39 18.35
CA SER A 30 16.78 -10.83 18.69
C SER A 30 18.01 -11.23 19.52
N GLU A 31 19.08 -10.42 19.51
CA GLU A 31 20.29 -10.67 20.29
C GLU A 31 20.18 -10.07 21.70
N GLY A 32 19.70 -10.87 22.67
CA GLY A 32 20.16 -10.74 24.06
C GLY A 32 19.18 -10.33 25.17
N GLN A 33 17.96 -9.82 24.92
CA GLN A 33 17.02 -9.49 26.01
C GLN A 33 15.55 -9.79 25.64
N HIS A 34 15.10 -10.99 26.01
CA HIS A 34 13.73 -11.46 25.79
C HIS A 34 12.70 -10.59 26.56
N ARG A 35 11.82 -9.93 25.78
CA ARG A 35 10.57 -9.19 26.12
C ARG A 35 10.60 -7.66 26.11
N THR A 36 11.71 -6.99 26.41
CA THR A 36 11.74 -5.51 26.40
C THR A 36 12.02 -4.92 25.01
N ALA A 37 12.69 -5.68 24.14
CA ALA A 37 13.04 -5.28 22.78
C ALA A 37 11.92 -5.48 21.74
N THR A 38 10.87 -6.24 22.07
CA THR A 38 9.73 -6.51 21.18
C THR A 38 8.76 -5.35 21.09
N THR A 39 8.55 -4.58 22.16
CA THR A 39 7.60 -3.44 22.14
C THR A 39 8.03 -2.34 21.16
N PRO A 40 9.30 -1.87 21.15
CA PRO A 40 9.75 -0.86 20.18
C PRO A 40 9.64 -1.34 18.73
N PHE A 41 9.88 -2.63 18.48
CA PHE A 41 9.68 -3.23 17.16
C PHE A 41 8.21 -3.20 16.75
N LEU A 42 7.30 -3.65 17.63
CA LEU A 42 5.86 -3.66 17.36
C LEU A 42 5.36 -2.24 17.11
N ASP A 43 5.78 -1.26 17.90
CA ASP A 43 5.43 0.15 17.71
C ASP A 43 5.89 0.66 16.34
N THR A 44 7.13 0.37 15.95
CA THR A 44 7.69 0.79 14.66
C THR A 44 6.94 0.16 13.49
N ILE A 45 6.61 -1.14 13.56
CA ILE A 45 5.83 -1.81 12.52
C ILE A 45 4.40 -1.25 12.46
N ASN A 46 3.77 -0.99 13.61
CA ASN A 46 2.42 -0.44 13.66
C ASN A 46 2.35 0.96 13.06
N VAL A 47 3.37 1.80 13.27
CA VAL A 47 3.48 3.11 12.59
C VAL A 47 3.56 2.92 11.08
N SER A 48 4.48 2.06 10.60
CA SER A 48 4.60 1.76 9.17
C SER A 48 3.31 1.18 8.57
N LEU A 49 2.61 0.32 9.31
CA LEU A 49 1.34 -0.26 8.93
C LEU A 49 0.27 0.83 8.74
N LEU A 50 0.13 1.75 9.71
CA LEU A 50 -0.81 2.85 9.64
C LEU A 50 -0.50 3.79 8.46
N SER A 51 0.78 4.15 8.26
CA SER A 51 1.19 4.97 7.10
C SER A 51 0.80 4.31 5.79
N ILE A 52 1.10 3.02 5.59
CA ILE A 52 0.73 2.30 4.35
C ILE A 52 -0.78 2.24 4.16
N GLN A 53 -1.56 2.07 5.23
CA GLN A 53 -3.02 2.09 5.16
C GLN A 53 -3.55 3.48 4.77
N MET A 54 -2.94 4.55 5.28
CA MET A 54 -3.26 5.93 4.87
C MET A 54 -2.95 6.14 3.40
N GLU A 55 -1.78 5.73 2.92
CA GLU A 55 -1.45 5.85 1.49
C GLU A 55 -2.38 5.04 0.61
N THR A 56 -2.72 3.81 1.02
CA THR A 56 -3.71 3.00 0.31
C THR A 56 -5.06 3.72 0.20
N ALA A 57 -5.48 4.43 1.25
CA ALA A 57 -6.70 5.22 1.22
C ALA A 57 -6.56 6.44 0.30
N ASN A 58 -5.41 7.11 0.30
CA ASN A 58 -5.13 8.25 -0.59
C ASN A 58 -5.19 7.85 -2.07
N TRP A 59 -4.55 6.74 -2.43
CA TRP A 59 -4.58 6.17 -3.78
C TRP A 59 -6.00 5.80 -4.22
N ASN A 60 -6.78 5.13 -3.35
CA ASN A 60 -8.17 4.79 -3.66
C ASN A 60 -9.07 6.03 -3.76
N ASN A 61 -8.85 7.06 -2.94
CA ASN A 61 -9.57 8.32 -3.03
C ASN A 61 -9.27 9.03 -4.35
N LYS A 62 -7.99 9.02 -4.78
CA LYS A 62 -7.58 9.61 -6.04
C LYS A 62 -8.20 8.88 -7.23
N LEU A 63 -8.19 7.56 -7.20
CA LEU A 63 -8.87 6.75 -8.20
C LEU A 63 -10.37 7.05 -8.28
N TYR A 64 -11.04 7.16 -7.12
CA TYR A 64 -12.45 7.55 -7.08
C TYR A 64 -12.68 8.93 -7.70
N GLU A 65 -11.83 9.91 -7.39
CA GLU A 65 -11.87 11.26 -7.97
C GLU A 65 -11.78 11.22 -9.50
N ILE A 66 -10.88 10.40 -10.05
CA ILE A 66 -10.71 10.25 -11.51
C ILE A 66 -11.96 9.63 -12.13
N ILE A 67 -12.49 8.54 -11.57
CA ILE A 67 -13.66 7.83 -12.10
C ILE A 67 -14.90 8.74 -12.16
N HIS A 68 -15.04 9.66 -11.20
CA HIS A 68 -16.19 10.56 -11.10
C HIS A 68 -15.90 11.98 -11.64
N SER A 69 -14.76 12.17 -12.29
CA SER A 69 -14.40 13.42 -12.96
C SER A 69 -15.19 13.58 -14.26
N GLU A 70 -15.49 14.83 -14.62
CA GLU A 70 -16.04 15.16 -15.95
C GLU A 70 -15.04 14.88 -17.07
N ILE A 71 -13.74 14.95 -16.78
CA ILE A 71 -12.64 14.72 -17.74
C ILE A 71 -11.59 13.79 -17.09
N PRO A 72 -11.85 12.46 -16.99
CA PRO A 72 -10.92 11.51 -16.39
C PRO A 72 -9.56 11.44 -17.11
N SER A 73 -9.55 11.56 -18.44
CA SER A 73 -8.33 11.58 -19.24
C SER A 73 -7.41 12.76 -18.94
N GLY A 74 -7.94 13.86 -18.41
CA GLY A 74 -7.16 15.04 -18.03
C GLY A 74 -6.23 14.82 -16.83
N TYR A 75 -6.35 13.67 -16.15
CA TYR A 75 -5.42 13.26 -15.09
C TYR A 75 -4.19 12.53 -15.61
N PHE A 76 -4.19 12.07 -16.87
CA PHE A 76 -3.15 11.23 -17.44
C PHE A 76 -2.46 11.92 -18.61
N ASP A 77 -1.30 12.51 -18.31
CA ASP A 77 -0.30 12.96 -19.27
C ASP A 77 0.94 12.04 -19.25
N GLU A 78 1.92 12.32 -20.11
CA GLU A 78 3.14 11.50 -20.22
C GLU A 78 3.93 11.46 -18.90
N GLU A 79 4.01 12.59 -18.18
CA GLU A 79 4.75 12.67 -16.91
C GLU A 79 4.08 11.82 -15.82
N SER A 80 2.76 11.96 -15.66
CA SER A 80 2.00 11.15 -14.71
C SER A 80 2.04 9.66 -15.03
N ALA A 81 2.02 9.27 -16.32
CA ALA A 81 2.18 7.89 -16.74
C ALA A 81 3.54 7.31 -16.29
N HIS A 82 4.64 8.05 -16.49
CA HIS A 82 5.96 7.65 -16.00
C HIS A 82 6.01 7.52 -14.47
N VAL A 83 5.44 8.49 -13.75
CA VAL A 83 5.37 8.47 -12.28
C VAL A 83 4.59 7.26 -11.77
N LEU A 84 3.50 6.88 -12.43
CA LEU A 84 2.70 5.71 -12.07
C LEU A 84 3.47 4.40 -12.27
N VAL A 85 4.19 4.27 -13.40
CA VAL A 85 5.04 3.10 -13.68
C VAL A 85 6.15 2.96 -12.63
N ASP A 86 6.82 4.06 -12.28
CA ASP A 86 7.85 4.08 -11.24
C ASP A 86 7.29 3.68 -9.87
N ALA A 87 6.08 4.15 -9.54
CA ALA A 87 5.40 3.79 -8.30
C ALA A 87 5.06 2.29 -8.24
N ASP A 88 4.56 1.69 -9.33
CA ASP A 88 4.31 0.25 -9.39
C ASP A 88 5.62 -0.55 -9.26
N ALA A 89 6.65 -0.19 -10.02
CA ALA A 89 7.96 -0.84 -9.98
C ALA A 89 8.57 -0.79 -8.56
N PHE A 90 8.49 0.37 -7.90
CA PHE A 90 8.96 0.52 -6.53
C PHE A 90 8.14 -0.31 -5.55
N SER A 91 6.81 -0.28 -5.65
CA SER A 91 5.92 -1.02 -4.73
C SER A 91 6.11 -2.55 -4.83
N ARG A 92 6.31 -3.09 -6.04
CA ARG A 92 6.67 -4.50 -6.26
C ARG A 92 8.01 -4.83 -5.63
N SER A 93 9.01 -3.96 -5.81
CA SER A 93 10.34 -4.15 -5.24
C SER A 93 10.31 -4.16 -3.71
N ALA A 94 9.53 -3.27 -3.10
CA ALA A 94 9.35 -3.21 -1.65
C ALA A 94 8.59 -4.44 -1.11
N GLU A 95 7.55 -4.90 -1.80
CA GLU A 95 6.83 -6.13 -1.45
C GLU A 95 7.75 -7.35 -1.47
N GLU A 96 8.56 -7.48 -2.52
CA GLU A 96 9.52 -8.58 -2.65
C GLU A 96 10.62 -8.51 -1.57
N MET A 97 11.13 -7.32 -1.27
CA MET A 97 12.10 -7.13 -0.20
C MET A 97 11.53 -7.54 1.17
N LEU A 98 10.29 -7.14 1.48
CA LEU A 98 9.60 -7.56 2.70
C LEU A 98 9.38 -9.07 2.74
N ARG A 99 9.06 -9.70 1.60
CA ARG A 99 8.94 -11.16 1.49
C ARG A 99 10.25 -11.82 1.86
N ILE A 100 11.35 -11.45 1.20
CA ILE A 100 12.70 -11.99 1.44
C ILE A 100 13.11 -11.83 2.90
N GLN A 101 12.94 -10.64 3.48
CA GLN A 101 13.29 -10.38 4.88
C GLN A 101 12.42 -11.19 5.85
N SER A 102 11.12 -11.32 5.57
CA SER A 102 10.22 -12.13 6.41
C SER A 102 10.61 -13.60 6.38
N GLU A 103 10.96 -14.15 5.20
CA GLU A 103 11.39 -15.53 5.03
C GLU A 103 12.74 -15.79 5.70
N ALA A 104 13.71 -14.89 5.53
CA ALA A 104 15.00 -14.98 6.21
C ALA A 104 14.83 -15.00 7.74
N THR A 105 13.90 -14.20 8.26
CA THR A 105 13.58 -14.17 9.70
C THR A 105 12.93 -15.49 10.15
N PHE A 106 11.95 -16.01 9.41
CA PHE A 106 11.24 -17.24 9.78
C PHE A 106 12.09 -18.51 9.63
N ASN A 107 13.07 -18.51 8.73
CA ASN A 107 13.96 -19.64 8.49
C ASN A 107 15.16 -19.69 9.46
N SER A 108 15.35 -18.65 10.28
CA SER A 108 16.38 -18.66 11.33
C SER A 108 16.01 -19.66 12.43
N LYS A 109 16.73 -20.78 12.49
CA LYS A 109 16.45 -21.90 13.42
C LYS A 109 16.58 -21.52 14.90
N ASP A 110 17.22 -20.38 15.20
CA ASP A 110 17.55 -19.95 16.55
C ASP A 110 16.59 -18.89 17.11
N ILE A 111 15.60 -18.43 16.33
CA ILE A 111 14.68 -17.35 16.73
C ILE A 111 13.25 -17.88 16.88
N LYS A 112 12.76 -17.98 18.13
CA LYS A 112 11.32 -18.13 18.41
C LYS A 112 10.68 -16.75 18.50
N LEU A 113 10.00 -16.33 17.44
CA LEU A 113 9.21 -15.10 17.43
C LEU A 113 7.93 -15.26 18.26
N ALA A 114 7.55 -14.19 18.95
CA ALA A 114 6.28 -14.12 19.65
C ALA A 114 5.11 -14.01 18.64
N THR A 115 3.92 -14.48 19.04
CA THR A 115 2.74 -14.58 18.16
C THR A 115 2.27 -13.22 17.65
N ASP A 116 2.36 -12.19 18.49
CA ASP A 116 2.09 -10.79 18.15
C ASP A 116 3.04 -10.27 17.05
N VAL A 117 4.32 -10.59 17.13
CA VAL A 117 5.33 -10.26 16.11
C VAL A 117 5.00 -10.94 14.78
N LEU A 118 4.67 -12.23 14.79
CA LEU A 118 4.25 -12.95 13.59
C LEU A 118 2.98 -12.32 12.96
N SER A 119 2.00 -11.99 13.81
CA SER A 119 0.75 -11.37 13.38
C SER A 119 0.99 -10.03 12.71
N VAL A 120 1.79 -9.15 13.33
CA VAL A 120 2.01 -7.80 12.79
C VAL A 120 2.81 -7.81 11.49
N ILE A 121 3.77 -8.73 11.34
CA ILE A 121 4.48 -8.94 10.05
C ILE A 121 3.48 -9.39 8.97
N GLY A 122 2.57 -10.30 9.30
CA GLY A 122 1.51 -10.73 8.39
C GLY A 122 0.61 -9.56 7.97
N GLN A 123 0.20 -8.72 8.91
CA GLN A 123 -0.60 -7.52 8.63
C GLN A 123 0.14 -6.52 7.74
N LEU A 124 1.44 -6.30 7.98
CA LEU A 124 2.27 -5.44 7.16
C LEU A 124 2.35 -5.92 5.71
N LYS A 125 2.58 -7.23 5.50
CA LYS A 125 2.59 -7.84 4.15
C LYS A 125 1.27 -7.62 3.42
N VAL A 126 0.15 -7.83 4.11
CA VAL A 126 -1.18 -7.61 3.53
C VAL A 126 -1.41 -6.12 3.19
N ALA A 127 -0.95 -5.19 4.04
CA ALA A 127 -1.10 -3.76 3.78
C ALA A 127 -0.29 -3.31 2.56
N VAL A 128 0.96 -3.78 2.42
CA VAL A 128 1.82 -3.49 1.27
C VAL A 128 1.21 -4.01 -0.02
N PHE A 129 0.70 -5.25 -0.01
CA PHE A 129 -0.02 -5.82 -1.15
C PHE A 129 -1.23 -4.96 -1.55
N LYS A 130 -2.01 -4.48 -0.57
CA LYS A 130 -3.16 -3.60 -0.82
C LYS A 130 -2.76 -2.26 -1.42
N LEU A 131 -1.68 -1.64 -0.93
CA LEU A 131 -1.14 -0.41 -1.50
C LEU A 131 -0.73 -0.61 -2.97
N ARG A 132 0.04 -1.67 -3.26
CA ARG A 132 0.40 -2.01 -4.64
C ARG A 132 -0.84 -2.19 -5.52
N LYS A 133 -1.85 -2.92 -5.05
CA LYS A 133 -3.10 -3.10 -5.79
C LYS A 133 -3.82 -1.79 -6.04
N SER A 134 -3.81 -0.84 -5.11
CA SER A 134 -4.40 0.48 -5.33
C SER A 134 -3.66 1.31 -6.39
N ILE A 135 -2.34 1.17 -6.51
CA ILE A 135 -1.53 1.79 -7.57
C ILE A 135 -1.80 1.12 -8.93
N GLU A 136 -1.75 -0.23 -8.98
CA GLU A 136 -2.04 -1.04 -10.18
C GLU A 136 -3.41 -0.71 -10.78
N ASN A 137 -4.38 -0.46 -9.90
CA ASN A 137 -5.73 -0.07 -10.24
C ASN A 137 -5.82 1.27 -10.98
N VAL A 138 -5.00 2.26 -10.61
CA VAL A 138 -4.91 3.54 -11.33
C VAL A 138 -4.26 3.35 -12.70
N ILE A 139 -3.20 2.56 -12.78
CA ILE A 139 -2.53 2.25 -14.05
C ILE A 139 -3.48 1.56 -15.03
N LYS A 140 -4.27 0.59 -14.57
CA LYS A 140 -5.28 -0.06 -15.42
C LYS A 140 -6.30 0.93 -15.96
N LEU A 141 -6.71 1.91 -15.14
CA LEU A 141 -7.62 2.96 -15.60
C LEU A 141 -6.97 3.83 -16.67
N GLU A 142 -5.71 4.22 -16.48
CA GLU A 142 -4.92 4.95 -17.46
C GLU A 142 -4.83 4.21 -18.80
N MET A 143 -4.44 2.92 -18.78
CA MET A 143 -4.34 2.08 -19.97
C MET A 143 -5.67 1.95 -20.72
N ARG A 144 -6.79 1.84 -19.98
CA ARG A 144 -8.15 1.82 -20.57
C ARG A 144 -8.47 3.15 -21.26
N MET A 145 -8.12 4.28 -20.64
CA MET A 145 -8.38 5.62 -21.21
C MET A 145 -7.55 5.89 -22.46
N GLN A 146 -6.35 5.31 -22.55
CA GLN A 146 -5.50 5.36 -23.76
C GLN A 146 -5.91 4.36 -24.85
N GLY A 147 -6.91 3.51 -24.60
CA GLY A 147 -7.35 2.48 -25.55
C GLY A 147 -6.36 1.33 -25.71
N ALA A 148 -5.44 1.14 -24.75
CA ALA A 148 -4.32 0.22 -24.86
C ALA A 148 -4.69 -1.25 -24.55
N GLU A 149 -5.82 -1.56 -23.89
CA GLU A 149 -6.27 -2.94 -23.64
C GLU A 149 -7.80 -3.09 -23.57
N SER A 150 -8.29 -4.27 -23.98
CA SER A 150 -9.63 -4.79 -23.66
C SER A 150 -9.68 -5.18 -22.18
N VAL A 151 -9.70 -4.18 -21.29
CA VAL A 151 -9.84 -4.46 -19.87
C VAL A 151 -11.27 -4.93 -19.59
N ASP A 152 -11.42 -6.03 -18.85
CA ASP A 152 -12.71 -6.62 -18.51
C ASP A 152 -13.60 -5.60 -17.78
N GLU A 153 -14.66 -5.15 -18.46
CA GLU A 153 -15.58 -4.12 -18.00
C GLU A 153 -16.23 -4.49 -16.65
N ALA A 154 -16.52 -5.77 -16.44
CA ALA A 154 -17.10 -6.28 -15.19
C ALA A 154 -16.15 -6.13 -13.99
N SER A 155 -14.83 -6.25 -14.21
CA SER A 155 -13.82 -6.08 -13.15
C SER A 155 -13.72 -4.63 -12.68
N PHE A 156 -13.97 -3.68 -13.58
CA PHE A 156 -13.94 -2.26 -13.29
C PHE A 156 -15.21 -1.75 -12.63
N ASP A 157 -16.37 -2.18 -13.09
CA ASP A 157 -17.65 -1.81 -12.46
C ASP A 157 -17.68 -2.30 -11.01
N ALA A 158 -17.23 -3.53 -10.77
CA ALA A 158 -17.07 -4.07 -9.42
C ALA A 158 -16.11 -3.26 -8.55
N MET A 159 -15.04 -2.71 -9.14
CA MET A 159 -14.07 -1.86 -8.46
C MET A 159 -14.64 -0.46 -8.14
N ALA A 160 -15.33 0.17 -9.09
CA ALA A 160 -15.99 1.46 -8.89
C ALA A 160 -17.10 1.36 -7.82
N ASP A 161 -17.87 0.27 -7.84
CA ASP A 161 -18.88 -0.03 -6.82
C ASP A 161 -18.26 -0.27 -5.45
N ALA A 162 -17.16 -1.02 -5.38
CA ALA A 162 -16.43 -1.25 -4.13
C ALA A 162 -15.90 0.07 -3.53
N LEU A 163 -15.33 0.96 -4.35
CA LEU A 163 -14.86 2.27 -3.90
C LEU A 163 -16.01 3.14 -3.38
N THR A 164 -17.15 3.13 -4.07
CA THR A 164 -18.35 3.85 -3.65
C THR A 164 -18.90 3.33 -2.32
N SER A 165 -18.91 2.01 -2.12
CA SER A 165 -19.31 1.37 -0.87
C SER A 165 -18.38 1.71 0.31
N VAL A 166 -17.07 1.70 0.08
CA VAL A 166 -16.07 2.10 1.07
C VAL A 166 -16.21 3.58 1.46
N ARG A 167 -16.59 4.45 0.53
CA ARG A 167 -16.82 5.87 0.84
C ARG A 167 -18.11 6.09 1.64
N LYS A 168 -19.19 5.39 1.30
CA LYS A 168 -20.47 5.47 2.05
C LYS A 168 -20.34 4.99 3.49
N SER A 169 -19.53 3.97 3.75
CA SER A 169 -19.28 3.46 5.11
C SER A 169 -18.38 4.38 5.97
N LYS A 170 -17.66 5.33 5.36
CA LYS A 170 -16.84 6.33 6.06
C LYS A 170 -17.57 7.65 6.35
N THR A 171 -18.71 7.91 5.74
CA THR A 171 -19.61 9.01 6.15
C THR A 171 -20.30 8.63 7.45
N PRO A 172 -20.16 9.39 8.54
CA PRO A 172 -20.88 9.09 9.77
C PRO A 172 -22.38 9.20 9.49
N THR A 173 -23.10 8.11 9.76
CA THR A 173 -24.56 8.14 9.85
C THR A 173 -24.92 9.14 10.95
N VAL A 174 -25.27 10.36 10.55
CA VAL A 174 -25.93 11.30 11.46
C VAL A 174 -27.32 10.72 11.68
N LEU A 175 -27.47 9.97 12.77
CA LEU A 175 -28.77 9.62 13.31
C LEU A 175 -29.42 10.92 13.77
N HIS A 176 -30.45 11.34 13.05
CA HIS A 176 -31.39 12.38 13.48
C HIS A 176 -32.32 11.85 14.56
#